data_AF-A0A9E2WUW2-F1
#
_entry.id   AF-A0A9E2WUW2-F1
#
_cell.length_a   1.000
_cell.length_b   1.000
_cell.length_c   1.000
_cell.angle_alpha   90.00
_cell.angle_beta   90.00
_cell.angle_gamma   90.00
#
_symmetry.space_group_name_H-M   'P 1'
#
loop_
_entity.id
_entity.type
_entity.pdbx_description
1 polymer ?
#
loop_
_entity_poly.entity_id
_entity_poly.type
_entity_poly.pdbx_seq_one_letter_code
_entity_poly.pdbx_strand_id
1 'polypeptide(L)' 'MNTVLAIGMPGGWEILVIALFVIIFFGAKKIPEIARGMGRGIREFKDATKEIKNEIEEGGKTSTATASKVKEEQHKD' A
#
# COMPACT_ATOMS: atom_id res chain seq x y z
N MET A 1 37.07 -17.52 -14.09
CA MET A 1 36.55 -17.87 -12.75
C MET A 1 35.86 -16.65 -12.15
N ASN A 2 34.72 -16.22 -12.70
CA ASN A 2 33.94 -15.06 -12.21
C ASN A 2 32.47 -15.43 -11.96
N THR A 3 32.19 -16.71 -11.73
CA THR A 3 30.83 -17.24 -11.50
C THR A 3 30.22 -16.84 -10.15
N VAL A 4 31.01 -16.32 -9.21
CA VAL A 4 30.58 -16.04 -7.82
C VAL A 4 30.25 -14.56 -7.56
N LEU A 5 30.85 -13.62 -8.32
CA LEU A 5 30.53 -12.18 -8.18
C LEU A 5 29.15 -11.80 -8.78
N ALA A 6 28.54 -12.70 -9.55
CA ALA A 6 27.21 -12.57 -10.14
C ALA A 6 26.05 -13.03 -9.23
N ILE A 7 26.33 -13.49 -8.00
CA ILE A 7 25.31 -13.99 -7.06
C ILE A 7 24.49 -12.85 -6.42
N GLY A 8 24.97 -11.61 -6.47
CA GLY A 8 24.26 -10.46 -5.90
C GLY A 8 23.28 -9.76 -6.86
N MET A 9 23.62 -9.71 -8.15
CA MET A 9 22.79 -9.11 -9.19
C MET A 9 23.01 -9.88 -10.50
N PRO A 10 22.03 -10.68 -10.96
CA PRO A 10 22.08 -11.18 -12.32
C PRO A 10 22.15 -9.98 -13.27
N GLY A 11 23.05 -10.03 -14.24
CA GLY A 11 23.13 -9.01 -15.27
C GLY A 11 21.81 -8.90 -16.04
N GLY A 12 21.67 -7.83 -16.84
CA GLY A 12 20.45 -7.60 -17.63
C GLY A 12 20.10 -8.77 -18.56
N TRP A 13 21.11 -9.52 -19.02
CA TRP A 13 20.91 -10.67 -19.90
C TRP A 13 20.34 -11.88 -19.15
N GLU A 14 20.89 -12.19 -17.97
CA GLU A 14 20.43 -13.31 -17.13
C GLU A 14 18.98 -13.10 -16.67
N ILE A 15 18.62 -11.87 -16.29
CA ILE A 15 17.23 -11.50 -15.95
C ILE A 15 16.28 -11.76 -17.13
N LEU A 16 16.71 -11.44 -18.34
CA LEU A 16 15.89 -11.61 -19.54
C LEU A 16 15.65 -13.10 -19.85
N VAL A 17 16.65 -13.94 -19.66
CA VAL A 17 16.52 -15.41 -19.78
C VAL A 17 15.58 -15.96 -18.70
N ILE A 18 15.72 -15.55 -17.44
CA ILE A 18 14.84 -15.99 -16.35
C ILE A 18 13.40 -15.56 -16.63
N ALA A 19 13.18 -14.31 -17.05
CA ALA A 19 11.85 -13.81 -17.41
C ALA A 19 11.23 -14.62 -18.56
N LEU A 20 12.03 -15.01 -19.56
CA LEU A 20 11.56 -15.85 -20.66
C LEU A 20 11.13 -17.24 -20.18
N PHE A 21 11.91 -17.88 -19.30
CA PHE A 21 11.52 -19.12 -18.65
C PHE A 21 10.20 -18.96 -17.89
N VAL A 22 10.08 -17.96 -17.03
CA VAL A 22 8.85 -17.69 -16.26
C VAL A 22 7.65 -17.50 -17.19
N ILE A 23 7.81 -16.81 -18.31
CA ILE A 23 6.74 -16.60 -19.30
C ILE A 23 6.31 -17.91 -19.98
N ILE A 24 7.24 -18.83 -20.25
CA ILE A 24 6.90 -20.14 -20.86
C ILE A 24 6.14 -21.01 -19.85
N PHE A 25 6.59 -21.06 -18.60
CA PHE A 25 6.00 -21.91 -17.56
C PHE A 25 4.65 -21.37 -17.04
N PHE A 26 4.56 -20.07 -16.78
CA PHE A 26 3.35 -19.44 -16.23
C PHE A 26 2.45 -18.81 -17.31
N GLY A 27 2.96 -18.59 -18.51
CA GLY A 27 2.26 -17.92 -19.60
C GLY A 27 2.38 -16.38 -19.54
N ALA A 28 2.61 -15.75 -20.70
CA ALA A 28 2.75 -14.29 -20.83
C ALA A 28 1.55 -13.48 -20.29
N LYS A 29 0.36 -14.11 -20.22
CA LYS A 29 -0.87 -13.48 -19.75
C LYS A 29 -1.02 -13.50 -18.22
N LYS A 30 -0.37 -14.42 -17.49
CA LYS A 30 -0.60 -14.55 -16.03
C LYS A 30 0.10 -13.50 -15.19
N ILE A 31 1.31 -13.11 -15.55
CA ILE A 31 2.06 -12.03 -14.89
C ILE A 31 1.24 -10.71 -14.89
N PRO A 32 0.75 -10.19 -16.04
CA PRO A 32 -0.02 -8.95 -16.05
C PRO A 32 -1.43 -9.09 -15.46
N GLU A 33 -2.03 -10.28 -15.51
CA GLU A 33 -3.33 -10.57 -14.90
C GLU A 33 -3.26 -10.47 -13.36
N ILE A 34 -2.25 -11.12 -12.76
CA ILE A 34 -2.00 -11.05 -11.31
C ILE A 34 -1.61 -9.63 -10.89
N ALA A 35 -0.73 -8.96 -11.66
CA ALA A 35 -0.33 -7.57 -11.37
C ALA A 35 -1.53 -6.61 -11.40
N ARG A 36 -2.45 -6.78 -12.37
CA ARG A 36 -3.68 -5.98 -12.43
C ARG A 36 -4.62 -6.26 -11.27
N GLY A 37 -4.80 -7.53 -10.88
CA GLY A 37 -5.63 -7.90 -9.73
C GLY A 37 -5.07 -7.37 -8.41
N MET A 38 -3.78 -7.60 -8.17
CA MET A 38 -3.07 -7.12 -6.98
C MET A 38 -3.04 -5.59 -6.92
N GLY A 39 -2.84 -4.91 -8.05
CA GLY A 39 -2.85 -3.45 -8.12
C GLY A 39 -4.20 -2.83 -7.75
N ARG A 40 -5.32 -3.47 -8.14
CA ARG A 40 -6.66 -3.04 -7.70
C ARG A 40 -6.85 -3.25 -6.20
N GLY A 41 -6.48 -4.43 -5.68
CA GLY A 41 -6.59 -4.73 -4.25
C GLY A 41 -5.76 -3.79 -3.36
N ILE A 42 -4.52 -3.49 -3.75
CA ILE A 42 -3.67 -2.53 -3.01
C ILE A 42 -4.29 -1.11 -3.05
N ARG A 43 -4.90 -0.73 -4.18
CA ARG A 43 -5.56 0.57 -4.31
C ARG A 43 -6.80 0.68 -3.42
N GLU A 44 -7.70 -0.28 -3.49
CA GLU A 44 -8.90 -0.33 -2.63
C GLU A 44 -8.53 -0.37 -1.15
N PHE A 45 -7.52 -1.15 -0.77
CA PHE A 45 -7.00 -1.19 0.60
C PHE A 45 -6.48 0.18 1.05
N LYS A 46 -5.74 0.88 0.18
CA LYS A 46 -5.22 2.22 0.48
C LYS A 46 -6.33 3.25 0.59
N ASP A 47 -7.33 3.19 -0.29
CA ASP A 47 -8.46 4.11 -0.31
C ASP A 47 -9.31 3.94 0.97
N ALA A 48 -9.64 2.70 1.34
CA ALA A 48 -10.34 2.40 2.61
C ALA A 48 -9.54 2.85 3.84
N THR A 49 -8.22 2.59 3.86
CA THR A 49 -7.36 3.05 4.96
C THR A 49 -7.32 4.57 5.06
N LYS A 50 -7.38 5.29 3.93
CA LYS A 50 -7.37 6.75 3.89
C LYS A 50 -8.68 7.35 4.38
N GLU A 51 -9.82 6.73 4.06
CA GLU A 51 -11.13 7.10 4.59
C GLU A 51 -11.19 6.93 6.10
N ILE A 52 -10.78 5.77 6.61
CA ILE A 52 -10.69 5.50 8.06
C ILE A 52 -9.77 6.52 8.75
N LYS A 53 -8.62 6.83 8.16
CA LYS A 53 -7.68 7.80 8.73
C LYS A 53 -8.29 9.21 8.78
N ASN A 54 -9.00 9.61 7.74
CA ASN A 54 -9.70 10.88 7.69
C ASN A 54 -10.84 10.94 8.73
N GLU A 55 -11.62 9.87 8.89
CA GLU A 55 -12.67 9.79 9.92
C GLU A 55 -12.10 9.85 11.34
N ILE A 56 -10.94 9.22 11.59
CA ILE A 56 -10.27 9.31 12.89
C ILE A 56 -9.72 10.73 13.12
N GLU A 57 -9.16 11.37 12.10
CA GLU A 57 -8.65 12.74 12.19
C GLU A 57 -9.78 13.79 12.32
N GLU A 58 -10.94 13.57 11.71
CA GLU A 58 -12.13 14.44 11.81
C GLU A 58 -12.96 14.16 13.07
N GLY A 59 -13.06 12.89 13.49
CA GLY A 59 -13.66 12.44 14.75
C GLY A 59 -12.88 12.92 15.99
N GLY A 60 -11.54 12.96 15.89
CA GLY A 60 -10.68 13.55 16.92
C GLY A 60 -10.87 15.08 17.05
N LYS A 61 -11.19 15.77 15.94
CA LYS A 61 -11.49 17.21 15.95
C LYS A 61 -12.87 17.53 16.53
N THR A 62 -13.83 16.62 16.44
CA THR A 62 -15.15 16.79 17.05
C THR A 62 -15.17 16.42 18.55
N SER A 63 -14.30 15.53 19.03
CA SER A 63 -14.21 15.25 20.48
C SER A 63 -13.50 16.36 21.28
N THR A 64 -12.69 17.22 20.66
CA THR A 64 -11.94 18.28 21.37
C THR A 64 -12.67 19.63 21.36
N ALA A 65 -13.57 19.88 20.39
CA ALA A 65 -14.40 21.09 20.37
C ALA A 65 -15.61 21.01 21.32
N THR A 66 -16.09 19.80 21.62
CA THR A 66 -17.30 19.60 22.45
C THR A 66 -17.00 19.59 23.95
N ALA A 67 -15.75 19.32 24.36
CA ALA A 67 -15.33 19.37 25.76
C ALA A 67 -15.09 20.80 26.30
N SER A 68 -14.85 21.77 25.42
CA SER A 68 -14.51 23.15 25.81
C SER A 68 -15.72 24.07 26.01
N LYS A 69 -16.91 23.69 25.54
CA LYS A 69 -18.13 24.52 25.64
C LYS A 69 -19.04 24.18 26.83
N VAL A 70 -18.76 23.11 27.58
CA VAL A 70 -19.57 22.68 28.74
C VAL A 70 -19.12 23.35 30.05
N LYS A 71 -18.00 24.08 30.07
CA LYS A 71 -17.43 24.66 31.29
C LYS A 71 -17.79 26.14 31.55
N GLU A 72 -18.59 26.77 30.70
CA GLU A 72 -18.87 28.23 30.78
C GLU A 72 -20.32 28.58 31.22
N GLU A 73 -21.13 27.61 31.66
CA GLU A 73 -22.48 27.86 32.20
C GLU A 73 -22.66 27.47 33.69
N GLN A 74 -21.59 27.17 34.42
CA GLN A 74 -21.66 26.75 35.85
C GLN A 74 -20.83 27.65 36.79
N HIS A 75 -20.73 28.94 36.47
CA HIS A 75 -20.19 29.94 37.41
C HIS A 75 -20.90 31.28 37.25
N LYS A 76 -22.23 31.25 37.40
CA LYS A 76 -22.98 32.47 37.71
C LYS A 76 -24.23 32.15 38.53
N ASP A 77 -24.01 31.49 39.67
CA ASP A 77 -24.89 31.53 40.84
C ASP A 77 -24.02 31.69 42.09
#